data_AF-A0A5D0V6D0-F1
#
_entry.id   AF-A0A5D0V6D0-F1
#
_cell.length_a   1.000
_cell.length_b   1.000
_cell.length_c   1.000
_cell.angle_alpha   90.00
_cell.angle_beta   90.00
_cell.angle_gamma   90.00
#
_symmetry.space_group_name_H-M   'P 1'
#
loop_
_entity.id
_entity.type
_entity.pdbx_description
1 polymer ?
#
loop_
_entity_poly.entity_id
_entity_poly.type
_entity_poly.pdbx_seq_one_letter_code
_entity_poly.pdbx_strand_id
1 'polypeptide(L)'
;MDHPRELTVEAPRAWDRPVVSVPVLICLSLVGGQLPSFSTQANLYTLGTGGALIWIGLSNRVPRRPAPHRLPAGAAWWLLPVTVFGVFEGTTFVLSMGDDFPTFSLLADPLLEDHLVRSAAWFAWLAAFWGLVRR
;
A
#
# COMPACT_ATOMS: atom_id res chain seq x y z
N MET A 1 0.08 3.47 50.84
CA MET A 1 -0.45 2.28 50.16
C MET A 1 -0.22 2.49 48.67
N ASP A 2 1.02 2.27 48.24
CA ASP A 2 1.39 2.35 46.83
C ASP A 2 0.76 1.16 46.10
N HIS A 3 -0.14 1.43 45.16
CA HIS A 3 -0.52 0.42 44.17
C HIS A 3 0.67 0.27 43.22
N PRO A 4 1.32 -0.91 43.15
CA PRO A 4 2.20 -1.19 42.05
C PRO A 4 1.30 -1.19 40.81
N ARG A 5 1.45 -0.18 39.96
CA ARG A 5 0.97 -0.25 38.58
C ARG A 5 1.58 -1.51 38.01
N GLU A 6 0.77 -2.56 37.90
CA GLU A 6 1.08 -3.71 37.08
C GLU A 6 1.53 -3.16 35.74
N LEU A 7 2.83 -3.29 35.49
CA LEU A 7 3.41 -3.20 34.17
C LEU A 7 2.74 -4.31 33.38
N THR A 8 1.59 -4.01 32.79
CA THR A 8 1.07 -4.77 31.66
C THR A 8 2.12 -4.62 30.57
N VAL A 9 3.08 -5.55 30.57
CA VAL A 9 3.98 -5.77 29.44
C VAL A 9 3.05 -6.08 28.28
N GLU A 10 2.76 -5.04 27.50
CA GLU A 10 1.92 -5.13 26.32
C GLU A 10 2.64 -6.11 25.40
N ALA A 11 2.17 -7.37 25.39
CA ALA A 11 2.82 -8.47 24.71
C ALA A 11 3.13 -8.03 23.26
N PRO A 12 4.33 -8.34 22.72
CA PRO A 12 4.68 -7.97 21.35
C PRO A 12 3.58 -8.47 20.41
N ARG A 13 2.74 -7.54 19.94
CA ARG A 13 1.58 -7.87 19.11
C ARG A 13 2.14 -8.57 17.87
N ALA A 14 1.67 -9.78 17.56
CA ALA A 14 2.29 -10.67 16.57
C ALA A 14 2.63 -10.00 15.23
N TRP A 15 1.86 -8.99 14.84
CA TRP A 15 2.05 -8.15 13.66
C TRP A 15 3.35 -7.31 13.65
N ASP A 16 3.94 -7.00 14.80
CA ASP A 16 5.21 -6.28 14.87
C ASP A 16 6.40 -7.14 14.44
N ARG A 17 6.26 -8.46 14.52
CA ARG A 17 7.33 -9.38 14.11
C ARG A 17 7.42 -9.41 12.58
N PRO A 18 8.58 -9.09 11.98
CA PRO A 18 8.77 -9.17 10.54
C PRO A 18 8.56 -10.61 10.04
N VAL A 19 8.88 -11.60 10.88
CA VAL A 19 8.65 -13.03 10.61
C VAL A 19 7.17 -13.37 10.40
N VAL A 20 6.23 -12.56 10.89
CA VAL A 20 4.79 -12.75 10.67
C VAL A 20 4.29 -11.87 9.53
N SER A 21 4.61 -10.57 9.57
CA SER A 21 4.09 -9.62 8.57
C SER A 21 4.66 -9.88 7.17
N VAL A 22 5.96 -10.14 7.02
CA VAL A 22 6.58 -10.31 5.70
C VAL A 22 6.01 -11.52 4.94
N PRO A 23 5.90 -12.73 5.52
CA PRO A 23 5.28 -13.86 4.82
C PRO A 23 3.82 -13.60 4.43
N VAL A 24 3.04 -12.93 5.28
CA VAL A 24 1.65 -12.56 4.95
C VAL A 24 1.63 -11.63 3.74
N LEU A 25 2.48 -10.60 3.71
CA LEU A 25 2.60 -9.69 2.57
C LEU A 25 3.05 -10.42 1.29
N ILE A 26 3.97 -11.39 1.40
CA ILE A 26 4.40 -12.23 0.26
C ILE A 26 3.23 -13.03 -0.28
N CYS A 27 2.48 -13.74 0.59
CA CYS A 27 1.32 -14.52 0.14
C CYS A 27 0.27 -13.64 -0.54
N LEU A 28 -0.04 -12.47 0.04
CA LEU A 28 -0.98 -11.52 -0.55
C LEU A 28 -0.48 -10.98 -1.90
N SER A 29 0.83 -10.76 -2.03
CA SER A 29 1.46 -10.29 -3.26
C SER A 29 1.44 -11.35 -4.37
N LEU A 30 1.67 -12.62 -4.02
CA LEU A 30 1.61 -13.71 -4.98
C LEU A 30 0.19 -13.89 -5.51
N VAL A 31 -0.82 -13.82 -4.65
CA VAL A 31 -2.23 -13.86 -5.05
C VAL A 31 -2.57 -12.65 -5.94
N GLY A 32 -2.19 -11.44 -5.53
CA GLY A 32 -2.45 -10.23 -6.32
C GLY A 32 -1.77 -10.25 -7.69
N GLY A 33 -0.57 -10.81 -7.78
CA GLY A 33 0.18 -10.93 -9.04
C GLY A 33 -0.42 -11.92 -10.04
N GLN A 34 -1.30 -12.82 -9.63
CA GLN A 34 -2.04 -13.68 -10.56
C GLN A 34 -3.24 -12.97 -11.21
N LEU A 35 -3.69 -11.84 -10.66
CA LEU A 35 -4.85 -11.11 -11.18
C LEU A 35 -4.43 -10.24 -12.36
N PRO A 36 -5.16 -10.24 -13.49
CA PRO A 36 -4.83 -9.40 -14.64
C PRO A 36 -4.75 -7.92 -14.25
N SER A 37 -3.75 -7.21 -14.76
CA SER A 37 -3.55 -5.77 -14.56
C SER A 37 -4.82 -4.99 -14.90
N PHE A 38 -5.15 -4.01 -14.06
CA PHE A 38 -6.31 -3.12 -14.23
C PHE A 38 -7.67 -3.80 -14.42
N SER A 39 -7.81 -5.08 -14.03
CA SER A 39 -9.07 -5.82 -14.08
C SER A 39 -9.99 -5.53 -12.89
N THR A 40 -11.28 -5.82 -13.05
CA THR A 40 -12.24 -5.76 -11.94
C THR A 40 -11.81 -6.61 -10.73
N GLN A 41 -11.22 -7.79 -10.98
CA GLN A 41 -10.74 -8.67 -9.91
C GLN A 41 -9.58 -8.03 -9.15
N ALA A 42 -8.60 -7.46 -9.87
CA ALA A 42 -7.49 -6.74 -9.27
C ALA A 42 -7.98 -5.54 -8.45
N ASN A 43 -8.94 -4.77 -8.96
CA ASN A 43 -9.53 -3.64 -8.24
C ASN A 43 -10.22 -4.06 -6.94
N LEU A 44 -11.05 -5.11 -6.98
CA LEU A 44 -11.69 -5.66 -5.79
C LEU A 44 -10.68 -6.16 -4.76
N TYR A 45 -9.62 -6.82 -5.23
CA TYR A 45 -8.55 -7.29 -4.36
C TYR A 45 -7.77 -6.12 -3.72
N THR A 46 -7.48 -5.06 -4.47
CA THR A 46 -6.87 -3.82 -3.96
C THR A 46 -7.74 -3.16 -2.91
N LEU A 47 -9.04 -3.01 -3.17
CA LEU A 47 -9.96 -2.39 -2.22
C LEU A 47 -10.10 -3.23 -0.95
N GLY A 48 -10.21 -4.55 -1.07
CA GLY A 48 -10.33 -5.46 0.07
C GLY A 48 -9.06 -5.50 0.94
N THR A 49 -7.90 -5.69 0.32
CA THR A 49 -6.62 -5.74 1.03
C THR A 49 -6.24 -4.38 1.62
N GLY A 50 -6.40 -3.30 0.84
CA GLY A 50 -6.17 -1.93 1.29
C GLY A 50 -7.10 -1.56 2.45
N GLY A 51 -8.41 -1.84 2.32
CA GLY A 51 -9.40 -1.60 3.38
C GLY A 51 -9.07 -2.36 4.66
N ALA A 52 -8.67 -3.63 4.56
CA ALA A 52 -8.24 -4.42 5.71
C ALA A 52 -7.00 -3.83 6.40
N LEU A 53 -6.00 -3.38 5.63
CA LEU A 53 -4.81 -2.76 6.19
C LEU A 53 -5.10 -1.39 6.83
N ILE A 54 -5.98 -0.58 6.23
CA ILE A 54 -6.47 0.68 6.82
C ILE A 54 -7.16 0.39 8.15
N TRP A 55 -8.07 -0.58 8.18
CA TRP A 55 -8.78 -0.99 9.39
C TRP A 55 -7.81 -1.44 10.49
N ILE A 56 -6.79 -2.22 10.15
CA ILE A 56 -5.74 -2.65 11.08
C ILE A 56 -4.98 -1.43 11.66
N GLY A 57 -4.66 -0.43 10.84
CA GLY A 57 -3.98 0.79 11.31
C GLY A 57 -4.85 1.70 12.17
N LEU A 58 -6.13 1.85 11.82
CA LEU A 58 -7.09 2.66 12.56
C LEU A 58 -7.48 2.02 13.89
N SER A 59 -7.53 0.70 13.97
CA SER A 59 -7.88 -0.04 15.19
C SER A 59 -6.79 -0.05 16.26
N ASN A 60 -5.66 0.66 16.07
CA ASN A 60 -4.50 0.69 16.97
C ASN A 60 -3.96 -0.70 17.34
N ARG A 61 -4.27 -1.72 16.51
CA ARG A 61 -3.83 -3.10 16.73
C ARG A 61 -2.36 -3.32 16.43
N VAL A 62 -1.68 -2.32 15.88
CA VAL A 62 -0.25 -2.36 15.55
C VAL A 62 0.48 -1.22 16.28
N PRO A 63 1.63 -1.49 16.94
CA PRO A 63 2.45 -0.44 17.53
C PRO A 63 2.85 0.61 16.49
N ARG A 64 2.63 1.90 16.79
CA ARG A 64 3.05 3.01 15.93
C ARG A 64 4.49 3.41 16.24
N ARG A 65 5.27 3.58 15.19
CA ARG A 65 6.63 4.13 15.21
C ARG A 65 6.51 5.65 15.05
N PRO A 66 7.39 6.44 15.67
CA PRO A 66 7.33 7.89 15.53
C PRO A 66 7.37 8.32 14.06
N ALA A 67 6.41 9.17 13.68
CA ALA A 67 6.39 9.80 12.37
C ALA A 67 7.58 10.77 12.23
N PRO A 68 8.12 10.96 11.01
CA PRO A 68 9.12 11.99 10.75
C PRO A 68 8.53 13.38 11.09
N HIS A 69 9.30 14.23 11.77
CA HIS A 69 8.86 15.60 12.11
C HIS A 69 8.69 16.49 10.87
N ARG A 70 9.37 16.16 9.76
CA ARG A 70 9.28 16.88 8.49
C ARG A 70 9.32 15.90 7.34
N LEU A 71 8.58 16.21 6.27
CA LEU A 71 8.72 15.52 5.01
C LEU A 71 10.09 15.86 4.40
N PRO A 72 10.81 14.87 3.83
CA PRO A 72 12.06 15.15 3.15
C PRO A 72 11.79 16.06 1.94
N ALA A 73 12.74 16.94 1.61
CA ALA A 73 12.60 17.85 0.46
C ALA A 73 12.31 17.10 -0.85
N GLY A 74 12.84 15.87 -0.98
CA GLY A 74 12.57 14.99 -2.12
C GLY A 74 11.10 14.58 -2.26
N ALA A 75 10.27 14.67 -1.21
CA ALA A 75 8.84 14.40 -1.31
C ALA A 75 8.14 15.40 -2.24
N ALA A 76 8.58 16.66 -2.24
CA ALA A 76 8.02 17.68 -3.14
C ALA A 76 8.31 17.37 -4.62
N TRP A 77 9.46 16.75 -4.91
CA TRP A 77 9.81 16.30 -6.26
C TRP A 77 8.86 15.21 -6.76
N TRP A 78 8.35 14.38 -5.86
CA TRP A 78 7.37 13.33 -6.19
C TRP A 78 5.93 13.86 -6.30
N LEU A 79 5.61 15.01 -5.71
CA LEU A 79 4.27 15.59 -5.84
C LEU A 79 3.96 15.95 -7.29
N LEU A 80 4.91 16.50 -8.03
CA LEU A 80 4.70 16.90 -9.42
C LEU A 80 4.26 15.73 -10.32
N PRO A 81 5.01 14.61 -10.44
CA PRO A 81 4.58 13.49 -11.27
C PRO A 81 3.28 12.86 -10.75
N VAL A 82 3.10 12.74 -9.43
CA VAL A 82 1.86 12.19 -8.85
C VAL A 82 0.65 13.05 -9.22
N THR A 83 0.76 14.37 -9.16
CA THR A 83 -0.32 15.28 -9.54
C THR A 83 -0.58 15.24 -11.04
N VAL A 84 0.45 15.28 -11.87
CA VAL A 84 0.30 15.23 -13.34
C VAL A 84 -0.38 13.92 -13.77
N PHE A 85 0.14 12.78 -13.32
CA PHE A 85 -0.47 11.49 -13.63
C PHE A 85 -1.86 11.36 -13.04
N GLY A 86 -2.10 11.80 -11.80
CA GLY A 86 -3.43 11.77 -11.20
C GLY A 86 -4.47 12.61 -11.95
N VAL A 87 -4.07 13.77 -12.48
CA VAL A 87 -4.94 14.60 -13.32
C VAL A 87 -5.23 13.91 -14.64
N PHE A 88 -4.22 13.35 -15.32
CA PHE A 88 -4.45 12.61 -16.56
C PHE A 88 -5.33 11.39 -16.33
N GLU A 89 -5.03 10.54 -15.35
CA GLU A 89 -5.86 9.38 -14.99
C GLU A 89 -7.31 9.77 -14.71
N GLY A 90 -7.51 10.79 -13.87
CA GLY A 90 -8.84 11.20 -13.46
C GLY A 90 -9.64 11.80 -14.62
N THR A 91 -9.01 12.64 -15.44
CA THR A 91 -9.67 13.28 -16.58
C THR A 91 -9.98 12.29 -17.69
N THR A 92 -9.06 11.39 -18.03
CA THR A 92 -9.30 10.36 -19.05
C THR A 92 -10.37 9.38 -18.61
N PHE A 93 -10.37 8.97 -17.33
CA PHE A 93 -11.39 8.10 -16.77
C PHE A 93 -12.79 8.75 -16.79
N VAL A 94 -12.93 9.99 -16.30
CA VAL A 94 -14.23 10.68 -16.23
C VAL A 94 -14.78 11.02 -17.62
N LEU A 95 -13.91 11.44 -18.54
CA LEU A 95 -14.30 11.85 -19.89
C LEU A 95 -14.32 10.69 -20.88
N SER A 96 -13.97 9.47 -20.47
CA SER A 96 -13.88 8.27 -21.32
C SER A 96 -13.01 8.49 -22.58
N MET A 97 -11.89 9.20 -22.41
CA MET A 97 -11.02 9.66 -23.51
C MET A 97 -10.15 8.56 -24.14
N GLY A 98 -10.36 7.29 -23.78
CA GLY A 98 -9.57 6.18 -24.30
C GLY A 98 -8.06 6.34 -24.06
N ASP A 99 -7.26 5.90 -25.02
CA ASP A 99 -5.78 5.84 -24.94
C ASP A 99 -5.09 7.07 -25.52
N ASP A 100 -5.85 8.15 -25.79
CA ASP A 100 -5.33 9.36 -26.45
C ASP A 100 -4.33 10.15 -25.58
N PHE A 101 -4.24 9.82 -24.29
CA PHE A 101 -3.36 10.50 -23.34
C PHE A 101 -2.50 9.50 -22.57
N PRO A 102 -1.22 9.84 -22.28
CA PRO A 102 -0.31 8.96 -21.56
C PRO A 102 -0.67 8.94 -20.07
N THR A 103 -1.58 8.04 -19.71
CA THR A 103 -1.93 7.73 -18.32
C THR A 103 -0.83 6.89 -17.66
N PHE A 104 -0.74 6.94 -16.34
CA PHE A 104 0.20 6.10 -15.62
C PHE A 104 -0.12 4.61 -15.81
N SER A 105 -1.42 4.26 -15.88
CA SER A 105 -1.86 2.88 -16.11
C SER A 105 -1.37 2.38 -17.47
N LEU A 106 -1.49 3.17 -18.53
CA LEU A 106 -0.98 2.80 -19.86
C LEU A 106 0.53 2.60 -19.88
N LEU A 107 1.29 3.46 -19.19
CA LEU A 107 2.75 3.32 -19.09
C LEU A 107 3.16 2.12 -18.25
N ALA A 108 2.36 1.75 -17.25
CA ALA A 108 2.63 0.64 -16.35
C ALA A 108 2.18 -0.71 -16.94
N ASP A 109 1.21 -0.73 -17.86
CA ASP A 109 0.58 -1.96 -18.34
C ASP A 109 1.60 -2.97 -18.93
N PRO A 110 2.52 -2.56 -19.84
CA PRO A 110 3.50 -3.49 -20.41
C PRO A 110 4.45 -4.07 -19.36
N LEU A 111 4.78 -3.29 -18.33
CA LEU A 111 5.62 -3.75 -17.22
C LEU A 111 4.88 -4.78 -16.36
N LEU A 112 3.57 -4.62 -16.22
CA LEU A 112 2.73 -5.44 -15.37
C LEU A 112 2.19 -6.68 -16.11
N GLU A 113 2.51 -6.89 -17.39
CA GLU A 113 2.18 -8.13 -18.11
C GLU A 113 2.82 -9.37 -17.44
N ASP A 114 4.07 -9.22 -16.99
CA ASP A 114 4.81 -10.29 -16.33
C ASP A 114 4.29 -10.52 -14.89
N HIS A 115 3.97 -11.78 -14.57
CA HIS A 115 3.41 -12.16 -13.26
C HIS A 115 4.38 -11.91 -12.11
N LEU A 116 5.69 -12.10 -12.30
CA LEU A 116 6.71 -11.83 -11.29
C LEU A 116 6.83 -10.34 -11.04
N VAL A 117 6.83 -9.52 -12.10
CA VAL A 117 6.85 -8.06 -11.96
C VAL A 117 5.59 -7.57 -11.25
N ARG A 118 4.42 -8.12 -11.58
CA ARG A 118 3.16 -7.81 -10.91
C ARG A 118 3.18 -8.20 -9.44
N SER A 119 3.67 -9.39 -9.10
CA SER A 119 3.85 -9.81 -7.70
C SER A 119 4.83 -8.89 -6.96
N ALA A 120 5.96 -8.54 -7.56
CA ALA A 120 6.93 -7.63 -6.97
C ALA A 120 6.33 -6.23 -6.73
N ALA A 121 5.57 -5.70 -7.68
CA ALA A 121 4.85 -4.44 -7.55
C ALA A 121 3.82 -4.50 -6.39
N TRP A 122 3.05 -5.58 -6.31
CA TRP A 122 2.12 -5.83 -5.19
C TRP A 122 2.85 -5.87 -3.84
N PHE A 123 3.99 -6.56 -3.77
CA PHE A 123 4.76 -6.65 -2.54
C PHE A 123 5.28 -5.27 -2.12
N ALA A 124 5.85 -4.52 -3.06
CA ALA A 124 6.34 -3.17 -2.81
C ALA A 124 5.21 -2.24 -2.32
N TRP A 125 4.04 -2.30 -2.96
CA TRP A 125 2.86 -1.53 -2.58
C TRP A 125 2.39 -1.87 -1.15
N LEU A 126 2.22 -3.16 -0.86
CA LEU A 126 1.78 -3.63 0.45
C LEU A 126 2.80 -3.32 1.54
N ALA A 127 4.10 -3.47 1.26
CA ALA A 127 5.17 -3.17 2.20
C ALA A 127 5.26 -1.67 2.51
N ALA A 128 5.11 -0.81 1.50
CA ALA A 128 5.04 0.64 1.67
C ALA A 128 3.85 1.02 2.55
N PHE A 129 2.66 0.48 2.25
CA PHE A 129 1.45 0.73 3.02
C PHE A 129 1.57 0.23 4.47
N TRP A 130 2.11 -0.97 4.68
CA TRP A 130 2.40 -1.51 6.01
C TRP A 130 3.43 -0.67 6.78
N GLY A 131 4.37 -0.05 6.07
CA GLY A 131 5.27 0.96 6.63
C GLY A 131 4.54 2.20 7.12
N LEU A 132 3.53 2.68 6.38
CA LEU A 132 2.71 3.84 6.72
C LEU A 132 1.76 3.56 7.89
N VAL A 133 1.07 2.43 7.89
CA VAL A 133 0.16 2.00 8.97
C VAL A 133 0.85 1.92 10.34
N ARG A 134 2.16 1.66 10.32
CA ARG A 134 3.01 1.58 11.51
C ARG A 134 3.65 2.91 11.89
N ARG A 135 3.27 4.03 11.29
CA ARG A 135 3.67 5.38 11.73
C ARG A 135 2.51 6.10 12.40
#